data_AF-D5RJM7-F1
#
_entry.id   AF-D5RJM7-F1
#
_cell.length_a   1.000
_cell.length_b   1.000
_cell.length_c   1.000
_cell.angle_alpha   90.00
_cell.angle_beta   90.00
_cell.angle_gamma   90.00
#
_symmetry.space_group_name_H-M   'P 1'
#
loop_
_entity.id
_entity.type
_entity.pdbx_description
1 polymer ?
#
loop_
_entity_poly.entity_id
_entity_poly.type
_entity_poly.pdbx_seq_one_letter_code
_entity_poly.pdbx_strand_id
1 'polypeptide(L)'
;MPKPLPLPHPLPRRLAALAAILPLAALLLLAGCDDPKPGEGAAATAEDAPSREIARRAALEQVRARLRIQGEMRLRAIQVYRQHLPGAYAVCGQINPSGAVNDPFIPWVVAVTLAEGQGETPRQSSLAIGLSNAEASRVYLEMVERCFEGGGPRTAQGPGTAGLPPLPSDTALGA
;
A
#
# COMPACT_ATOMS: atom_id res chain seq x y z
N MET A 1 61.30 62.10 17.03
CA MET A 1 61.33 60.75 17.63
C MET A 1 59.94 60.41 18.15
N PRO A 2 59.15 59.57 17.44
CA PRO A 2 57.84 59.16 17.91
C PRO A 2 57.93 57.92 18.82
N LYS A 3 57.23 58.02 19.94
CA LYS A 3 57.12 57.09 21.07
C LYS A 3 56.34 55.82 20.63
N PRO A 4 56.84 54.59 20.87
CA PRO A 4 56.08 53.39 20.56
C PRO A 4 54.86 53.26 21.47
N LEU A 5 53.71 52.98 20.85
CA LEU A 5 52.44 52.70 21.51
C LEU A 5 52.45 51.29 22.15
N PRO A 6 51.80 51.11 23.32
CA PRO A 6 51.76 49.84 24.02
C PRO A 6 50.85 48.82 23.32
N LEU A 7 51.31 47.57 23.26
CA LEU A 7 50.54 46.41 22.81
C LEU A 7 49.44 46.05 23.82
N PRO A 8 48.24 45.65 23.38
CA PRO A 8 47.17 45.22 24.26
C PRO A 8 47.46 43.87 24.92
N HIS A 9 47.07 43.78 26.20
CA HIS A 9 47.18 42.60 27.06
C HIS A 9 46.39 41.39 26.53
N PRO A 10 46.84 40.15 26.81
CA PRO A 10 46.06 38.95 26.49
C PRO A 10 44.81 38.86 27.38
N LEU A 11 43.66 38.66 26.72
CA LEU A 11 42.38 38.43 27.37
C LEU A 11 42.36 37.10 28.16
N PRO A 12 41.55 37.03 29.24
CA PRO A 12 41.54 35.90 30.17
C PRO A 12 40.98 34.62 29.54
N ARG A 13 41.77 33.56 29.66
CA ARG A 13 41.57 32.16 29.22
C ARG A 13 40.33 31.42 29.75
N ARG A 14 39.36 32.09 30.37
CA ARG A 14 38.28 31.44 31.15
C ARG A 14 36.90 31.41 30.49
N LEU A 15 36.76 31.84 29.23
CA LEU A 15 35.47 31.81 28.52
C LEU A 15 35.41 30.82 27.33
N ALA A 16 36.40 29.95 27.18
CA ALA A 16 36.42 28.93 26.11
C ALA A 16 35.86 27.56 26.53
N ALA A 17 35.29 27.43 27.74
CA ALA A 17 34.88 26.12 28.29
C ALA A 17 33.36 25.85 28.22
N LEU A 18 32.53 26.81 27.78
CA LEU A 18 31.07 26.66 27.77
C LEU A 18 30.47 26.52 26.37
N ALA A 19 31.26 26.67 25.30
CA ALA A 19 30.79 26.55 23.92
C ALA A 19 30.99 25.15 23.28
N ALA A 20 31.45 24.16 24.06
CA ALA A 20 31.75 22.81 23.57
C ALA A 20 30.82 21.72 24.11
N ILE A 21 29.75 22.08 24.85
CA ILE A 21 28.78 21.11 25.41
C ILE A 21 27.42 21.19 24.70
N LEU A 22 27.17 22.24 23.91
CA LEU A 22 25.88 22.41 23.22
C LEU A 22 25.60 21.44 22.05
N PRO A 23 26.58 20.84 21.32
CA PRO A 23 26.21 19.94 20.23
C PRO A 23 25.83 18.53 20.73
N LEU A 24 26.13 18.16 21.98
CA LEU A 24 25.85 16.82 22.50
C LEU A 24 24.40 16.67 23.00
N ALA A 25 23.77 17.75 23.46
CA ALA A 25 22.37 17.73 23.88
C ALA A 25 21.40 17.67 22.68
N ALA A 26 21.80 18.18 21.51
CA ALA A 26 20.99 18.10 20.30
C ALA A 26 20.90 16.68 19.72
N LEU A 27 21.87 15.81 20.00
CA LEU A 27 21.84 14.39 19.59
C LEU A 27 20.91 13.53 20.46
N LEU A 28 20.65 13.93 21.71
CA LEU A 28 19.73 13.20 22.60
C LEU A 28 18.26 13.50 22.34
N LEU A 29 17.94 14.60 21.65
CA LEU A 29 16.57 14.94 21.22
C LEU A 29 16.15 14.23 19.91
N LEU A 30 17.06 13.57 19.21
CA LEU A 30 16.75 12.68 18.07
C LEU A 30 16.51 11.21 18.50
N ALA A 31 16.77 10.87 19.76
CA ALA A 31 16.52 9.52 20.30
C ALA A 31 15.08 9.34 20.83
N GLY A 32 14.21 10.36 20.68
CA GLY A 32 12.82 10.35 21.13
C GLY A 32 11.77 10.20 20.02
N CYS A 33 12.18 9.96 18.77
CA CYS A 33 11.26 9.38 17.79
C CYS A 33 11.21 7.88 18.06
N ASP A 34 10.28 7.47 18.92
CA ASP A 34 9.72 6.12 18.91
C ASP A 34 8.98 5.98 17.57
N ASP A 35 9.75 5.85 16.49
CA ASP A 35 9.25 5.38 15.21
C ASP A 35 8.76 3.96 15.50
N PRO A 36 7.45 3.67 15.45
CA PRO A 36 7.03 2.29 15.51
C PRO A 36 7.77 1.59 14.38
N LYS A 37 8.57 0.57 14.74
CA LYS A 37 9.32 -0.25 13.78
C LYS A 37 8.47 -0.45 12.53
N PRO A 38 8.90 0.01 11.35
CA PRO A 38 8.24 -0.37 10.10
C PRO A 38 8.54 -1.86 9.91
N GLY A 39 7.68 -2.72 10.47
CA GLY A 39 7.94 -4.14 10.58
C GLY A 39 7.02 -4.92 11.53
N GLU A 40 6.35 -4.27 12.47
CA GLU A 40 5.22 -4.89 13.21
C GLU A 40 3.88 -4.71 12.46
N GLY A 41 3.93 -4.74 11.13
CA GLY A 41 2.79 -5.20 10.36
C GLY A 41 2.68 -6.69 10.56
N ALA A 42 1.98 -7.10 11.64
CA ALA A 42 1.62 -8.47 12.01
C ALA A 42 2.21 -9.53 11.07
N ALA A 43 3.46 -9.92 11.34
CA ALA A 43 4.19 -10.90 10.56
C ALA A 43 3.26 -12.10 10.30
N ALA A 44 3.16 -12.52 9.04
CA ALA A 44 2.41 -13.71 8.65
C ALA A 44 2.80 -14.85 9.59
N THR A 45 1.89 -15.24 10.48
CA THR A 45 2.13 -16.37 11.37
C THR A 45 2.16 -17.62 10.50
N ALA A 46 2.93 -18.64 10.89
CA ALA A 46 2.97 -19.91 10.15
C ALA A 46 1.57 -20.55 10.00
N GLU A 47 0.63 -20.15 10.86
CA GLU A 47 -0.78 -20.54 10.86
C GLU A 47 -1.58 -19.98 9.66
N ASP A 48 -1.16 -18.85 9.08
CA ASP A 48 -1.88 -18.19 7.96
C ASP A 48 -1.54 -18.79 6.58
N ALA A 49 -0.51 -19.65 6.48
CA ALA A 49 -0.04 -20.17 5.21
C ALA A 49 -1.11 -20.97 4.41
N PRO A 50 -1.91 -21.86 5.04
CA PRO A 50 -2.99 -22.57 4.35
C PRO A 50 -4.07 -21.62 3.82
N SER A 51 -4.50 -20.66 4.62
CA SER A 51 -5.54 -19.68 4.27
C SER A 51 -5.11 -18.81 3.09
N ARG A 52 -3.85 -18.35 3.09
CA ARG A 52 -3.26 -17.61 1.96
C ARG A 52 -3.26 -18.42 0.66
N GLU A 53 -2.96 -19.72 0.75
CA GLU A 53 -2.99 -20.61 -0.42
C GLU A 53 -4.40 -20.81 -0.97
N ILE A 54 -5.38 -20.99 -0.09
CA ILE A 54 -6.79 -21.14 -0.46
C ILE A 54 -7.29 -19.87 -1.14
N ALA A 55 -7.02 -18.69 -0.57
CA ALA A 55 -7.35 -17.40 -1.15
C ALA A 55 -6.69 -17.23 -2.53
N ARG A 56 -5.39 -17.56 -2.65
CA ARG A 56 -4.65 -17.51 -3.92
C ARG A 56 -5.32 -18.38 -4.98
N ARG A 57 -5.65 -19.63 -4.64
CA ARG A 57 -6.25 -20.58 -5.58
C ARG A 57 -7.60 -20.09 -6.07
N ALA A 58 -8.47 -19.65 -5.15
CA ALA A 58 -9.79 -19.13 -5.46
C ALA A 58 -9.72 -17.91 -6.39
N ALA A 59 -8.81 -16.98 -6.08
CA ALA A 59 -8.59 -15.79 -6.92
C ALA A 59 -8.12 -16.16 -8.33
N LEU A 60 -7.13 -17.06 -8.45
CA LEU A 60 -6.61 -17.48 -9.76
C LEU A 60 -7.66 -18.23 -10.59
N GLU A 61 -8.50 -19.03 -9.96
CA GLU A 61 -9.63 -19.67 -10.64
C GLU A 61 -10.60 -18.65 -11.20
N GLN A 62 -10.99 -17.64 -10.41
CA GLN A 62 -11.89 -16.58 -10.82
C GLN A 62 -11.31 -15.73 -11.96
N VAL A 63 -10.04 -15.33 -11.86
CA VAL A 63 -9.35 -14.58 -12.91
C VAL A 63 -9.29 -15.41 -14.20
N ARG A 64 -8.87 -16.68 -14.13
CA ARG A 64 -8.82 -17.56 -15.31
C ARG A 64 -10.19 -17.74 -15.93
N ALA A 65 -11.24 -17.93 -15.13
CA ALA A 65 -12.62 -18.03 -15.62
C ALA A 65 -13.02 -16.77 -16.41
N ARG A 66 -12.64 -15.58 -15.93
CA ARG A 66 -12.91 -14.30 -16.62
C ARG A 66 -12.10 -14.14 -17.91
N LEU A 67 -10.85 -14.60 -17.93
CA LEU A 67 -9.95 -14.48 -19.08
C LEU A 67 -10.23 -15.49 -20.19
N ARG A 68 -10.79 -16.68 -19.89
CA ARG A 68 -11.19 -17.65 -20.92
C ARG A 68 -12.08 -17.05 -22.01
N ILE A 69 -12.88 -16.04 -21.68
CA ILE A 69 -13.73 -15.31 -22.63
C ILE A 69 -12.91 -14.44 -23.61
N GLN A 70 -11.73 -14.01 -23.20
CA GLN A 70 -10.83 -13.13 -23.95
C GLN A 70 -9.65 -13.88 -24.61
N GLY A 71 -9.41 -15.14 -24.23
CA GLY A 71 -8.30 -15.96 -24.70
C GLY A 71 -7.30 -16.29 -23.59
N GLU A 72 -6.42 -17.25 -23.87
CA GLU A 72 -5.37 -17.65 -22.93
C GLU A 72 -4.36 -16.50 -22.74
N MET A 73 -4.28 -15.96 -21.53
CA MET A 73 -3.34 -14.90 -21.15
C MET A 73 -2.51 -15.31 -19.94
N ARG A 74 -1.28 -14.78 -19.86
CA ARG A 74 -0.34 -15.17 -18.79
C ARG A 74 -0.56 -14.33 -17.53
N LEU A 75 -0.73 -15.00 -16.39
CA LEU A 75 -0.73 -14.36 -15.08
C LEU A 75 0.69 -14.29 -14.51
N ARG A 76 1.07 -13.17 -13.89
CA ARG A 76 2.37 -12.97 -13.25
C ARG A 76 2.28 -12.07 -12.01
N ALA A 77 3.37 -12.01 -11.26
CA ALA A 77 3.52 -11.15 -10.08
C ALA A 77 2.38 -11.30 -9.04
N ILE A 78 1.92 -12.54 -8.86
CA ILE A 78 0.78 -12.87 -7.99
C ILE A 78 1.23 -12.82 -6.53
N GLN A 79 0.56 -12.00 -5.73
CA GLN A 79 0.84 -11.81 -4.32
C GLN A 79 -0.46 -11.84 -3.51
N VAL A 80 -0.37 -12.30 -2.26
CA VAL A 80 -1.51 -12.44 -1.34
C VAL A 80 -1.23 -11.62 -0.10
N TYR A 81 -2.18 -10.79 0.29
CA TYR A 81 -2.10 -9.87 1.41
C TYR A 81 -3.27 -10.08 2.36
N ARG A 82 -3.01 -10.27 3.65
CA ARG A 82 -4.08 -10.31 4.65
C ARG A 82 -4.69 -8.92 4.76
N GLN A 83 -6.01 -8.84 4.80
CA GLN A 83 -6.71 -7.58 4.98
C GLN A 83 -6.91 -7.31 6.48
N HIS A 84 -7.29 -6.08 6.84
CA HIS A 84 -7.62 -5.74 8.23
C HIS A 84 -8.85 -6.50 8.77
N LEU A 85 -9.74 -6.98 7.89
CA LEU A 85 -10.85 -7.85 8.28
C LEU A 85 -10.35 -9.30 8.47
N PRO A 86 -10.69 -9.97 9.59
CA PRO A 86 -10.37 -11.37 9.81
C PRO A 86 -10.87 -12.28 8.68
N GLY A 87 -10.06 -13.26 8.29
CA GLY A 87 -10.39 -14.20 7.21
C GLY A 87 -10.47 -13.59 5.81
N ALA A 88 -10.14 -12.30 5.64
CA ALA A 88 -10.16 -11.61 4.36
C ALA A 88 -8.74 -11.43 3.79
N TYR A 89 -8.62 -11.64 2.49
CA TYR A 89 -7.38 -11.59 1.74
C TYR A 89 -7.58 -10.78 0.46
N ALA A 90 -6.57 -10.01 0.07
CA ALA A 90 -6.47 -9.48 -1.29
C ALA A 90 -5.41 -10.26 -2.05
N VAL A 91 -5.76 -10.75 -3.22
CA VAL A 91 -4.85 -11.37 -4.17
C VAL A 91 -4.69 -10.43 -5.34
N CYS A 92 -3.46 -10.01 -5.59
CA CYS A 92 -3.14 -9.01 -6.59
C CYS A 92 -2.17 -9.57 -7.61
N GLY A 93 -2.26 -9.12 -8.85
CA GLY A 93 -1.33 -9.55 -9.86
C GLY A 93 -1.42 -8.76 -11.15
N GLN A 94 -0.75 -9.30 -12.15
CA GLN A 94 -0.65 -8.72 -13.47
C GLN A 94 -1.04 -9.77 -14.52
N ILE A 95 -1.73 -9.35 -15.56
CA ILE A 95 -1.94 -10.12 -16.79
C ILE A 95 -1.01 -9.57 -17.85
N ASN A 96 -0.31 -10.46 -18.53
CA ASN A 96 0.49 -10.16 -19.71
C ASN A 96 -0.19 -10.81 -20.94
N PRO A 97 -0.84 -10.02 -21.81
CA PRO A 97 -1.61 -10.55 -22.94
C PRO A 97 -0.75 -11.33 -23.94
N SER A 98 0.42 -10.80 -24.35
CA SER A 98 1.30 -11.49 -25.31
C SER A 98 2.35 -12.38 -24.65
N GLY A 99 2.66 -12.13 -23.37
CA GLY A 99 3.77 -12.77 -22.68
C GLY A 99 5.13 -12.13 -22.93
N ALA A 100 5.23 -11.08 -23.75
CA ALA A 100 6.47 -10.35 -23.99
C ALA A 100 6.88 -9.51 -22.76
N VAL A 101 8.18 -9.36 -22.53
CA VAL A 101 8.71 -8.72 -21.31
C VAL A 101 8.34 -7.23 -21.22
N ASN A 102 8.22 -6.55 -22.36
CA ASN A 102 7.99 -5.11 -22.44
C ASN A 102 6.52 -4.72 -22.66
N ASP A 103 5.61 -5.70 -22.65
CA ASP A 103 4.21 -5.42 -22.87
C ASP A 103 3.59 -4.70 -21.66
N PRO A 104 2.69 -3.74 -21.90
CA PRO A 104 1.85 -3.19 -20.85
C PRO A 104 1.11 -4.31 -20.14
N PHE A 105 1.18 -4.31 -18.82
CA PHE A 105 0.45 -5.27 -18.01
C PHE A 105 -0.93 -4.75 -17.66
N ILE A 106 -1.89 -5.65 -17.55
CA ILE A 106 -3.24 -5.37 -17.08
C ILE A 106 -3.29 -5.70 -15.57
N PRO A 107 -3.52 -4.72 -14.68
CA PRO A 107 -3.62 -4.97 -13.26
C PRO A 107 -4.94 -5.69 -12.92
N TRP A 108 -4.92 -6.49 -11.87
CA TRP A 108 -6.12 -7.09 -11.30
C TRP A 108 -6.02 -7.30 -9.79
N VAL A 109 -7.17 -7.28 -9.14
CA VAL A 109 -7.35 -7.54 -7.71
C VAL A 109 -8.53 -8.49 -7.50
N VAL A 110 -8.34 -9.47 -6.63
CA VAL A 110 -9.44 -10.26 -6.06
C VAL A 110 -9.42 -10.11 -4.56
N ALA A 111 -10.50 -9.59 -3.98
CA ALA A 111 -10.73 -9.73 -2.55
C ALA A 111 -11.45 -11.06 -2.29
N VAL A 112 -10.96 -11.86 -1.35
CA VAL A 112 -11.49 -13.17 -0.96
C VAL A 112 -11.76 -13.16 0.54
N THR A 113 -12.98 -13.51 0.94
CA THR A 113 -13.30 -13.78 2.34
C THR A 113 -13.50 -15.29 2.51
N LEU A 114 -12.78 -15.88 3.45
CA LEU A 114 -12.91 -17.29 3.80
C LEU A 114 -14.00 -17.47 4.87
N ALA A 115 -14.72 -18.59 4.81
CA ALA A 115 -15.62 -18.99 5.88
C ALA A 115 -14.82 -19.44 7.11
N GLU A 116 -15.26 -19.00 8.30
CA GLU A 116 -14.74 -19.49 9.58
C GLU A 116 -15.33 -20.88 9.90
N GLY A 117 -14.50 -21.82 10.35
CA GLY A 117 -14.94 -23.16 10.77
C GLY A 117 -14.07 -24.29 10.21
N GLN A 118 -14.54 -25.55 10.35
CA GLN A 118 -13.84 -26.71 9.79
C GLN A 118 -13.94 -26.72 8.27
N GLY A 119 -12.82 -26.40 7.61
CA GLY A 119 -12.71 -26.31 6.17
C GLY A 119 -12.83 -24.86 5.70
N GLU A 120 -11.70 -24.15 5.69
CA GLU A 120 -11.62 -22.82 5.09
C GLU A 120 -12.02 -22.90 3.61
N THR A 121 -13.16 -22.31 3.28
CA THR A 121 -13.68 -22.26 1.92
C THR A 121 -13.93 -20.81 1.52
N PRO A 122 -13.70 -20.41 0.26
CA PRO A 122 -14.05 -19.07 -0.21
C PRO A 122 -15.56 -18.85 -0.07
N ARG A 123 -15.97 -17.90 0.77
CA ARG A 123 -17.37 -17.52 0.97
C ARG A 123 -17.81 -16.43 0.00
N GLN A 124 -16.94 -15.45 -0.20
CA GLN A 124 -17.20 -14.30 -1.05
C GLN A 124 -15.92 -13.93 -1.79
N SER A 125 -16.05 -13.61 -3.07
CA SER A 125 -14.96 -13.01 -3.82
C SER A 125 -15.42 -11.92 -4.78
N SER A 126 -14.67 -10.83 -4.86
CA SER A 126 -14.91 -9.74 -5.81
C SER A 126 -13.66 -9.55 -6.67
N LEU A 127 -13.84 -9.61 -7.99
CA LEU A 127 -12.79 -9.47 -8.99
C LEU A 127 -12.88 -8.11 -9.67
N ALA A 128 -11.75 -7.41 -9.75
CA ALA A 128 -11.57 -6.20 -10.56
C ALA A 128 -10.39 -6.41 -11.53
N ILE A 129 -10.60 -6.17 -12.82
CA ILE A 129 -9.58 -6.28 -13.88
C ILE A 129 -9.58 -5.02 -14.74
N GLY A 130 -8.39 -4.45 -14.99
CA GLY A 130 -8.21 -3.23 -15.76
C GLY A 130 -8.25 -3.41 -17.28
N LEU A 131 -9.33 -3.96 -17.84
CA LEU A 131 -9.42 -4.32 -19.27
C LEU A 131 -9.51 -3.11 -20.23
N SER A 132 -9.74 -1.92 -19.69
CA SER A 132 -9.72 -0.63 -20.38
C SER A 132 -8.89 0.40 -19.60
N ASN A 133 -8.53 1.52 -20.22
CA ASN A 133 -7.74 2.58 -19.56
C ASN A 133 -8.43 3.14 -18.29
N ALA A 134 -9.74 3.34 -18.36
CA ALA A 134 -10.52 3.82 -17.21
C ALA A 134 -10.58 2.77 -16.08
N GLU A 135 -10.74 1.50 -16.42
CA GLU A 135 -10.72 0.41 -15.45
C GLU A 135 -9.33 0.19 -14.85
N ALA A 136 -8.26 0.28 -15.66
CA ALA A 136 -6.89 0.13 -15.20
C ALA A 136 -6.54 1.14 -14.09
N SER A 137 -6.98 2.39 -14.25
CA SER A 137 -6.80 3.43 -13.23
C SER A 137 -7.57 3.10 -11.94
N ARG A 138 -8.82 2.65 -12.05
CA ARG A 138 -9.64 2.25 -10.90
C ARG A 138 -9.03 1.06 -10.16
N VAL A 139 -8.62 0.04 -10.90
CA VAL A 139 -8.01 -1.18 -10.35
C VAL A 139 -6.66 -0.88 -9.74
N TYR A 140 -5.89 0.06 -10.30
CA TYR A 140 -4.65 0.51 -9.70
C TYR A 140 -4.89 1.16 -8.33
N LEU A 141 -5.90 2.03 -8.20
CA LEU A 141 -6.27 2.60 -6.89
C LEU A 141 -6.68 1.50 -5.90
N GLU A 142 -7.49 0.54 -6.34
CA GLU A 142 -7.87 -0.60 -5.52
C GLU A 142 -6.65 -1.46 -5.12
N MET A 143 -5.66 -1.61 -6.01
CA MET A 143 -4.40 -2.27 -5.68
C MET A 143 -3.65 -1.54 -4.58
N VAL A 144 -3.54 -0.21 -4.68
CA VAL A 144 -2.83 0.61 -3.67
C VAL A 144 -3.52 0.51 -2.31
N GLU A 145 -4.85 0.38 -2.27
CA GLU A 145 -5.62 0.27 -1.02
C GLU A 145 -5.62 -1.14 -0.42
N ARG A 146 -5.49 -2.19 -1.23
CA ARG A 146 -5.67 -3.59 -0.80
C ARG A 146 -4.38 -4.42 -0.77
N CYS A 147 -3.41 -4.13 -1.65
CA CYS A 147 -2.26 -4.99 -1.89
C CYS A 147 -1.09 -4.72 -0.92
N PHE A 148 -1.39 -4.68 0.36
CA PHE A 148 -0.42 -4.65 1.46
C PHE A 148 -1.04 -5.32 2.69
N GLU A 149 -0.22 -5.78 3.63
CA GLU A 149 -0.69 -6.44 4.86
C GLU A 149 -1.49 -5.46 5.73
N GLY A 150 -2.71 -5.84 6.10
CA GLY A 150 -3.65 -4.96 6.80
C GLY A 150 -4.41 -3.99 5.87
N GLY A 151 -4.29 -4.15 4.55
CA GLY A 151 -5.04 -3.37 3.58
C GLY A 151 -6.55 -3.66 3.60
N GLY A 152 -7.25 -3.10 2.63
CA GLY A 152 -8.69 -3.27 2.48
C GLY A 152 -9.48 -2.01 2.82
N PRO A 153 -10.77 -1.97 2.42
CA PRO A 153 -11.61 -0.80 2.64
C PRO A 153 -11.70 -0.55 4.14
N ARG A 154 -11.19 0.59 4.60
CA ARG A 154 -11.28 0.99 6.02
C ARG A 154 -12.70 0.72 6.48
N THR A 155 -12.86 -0.16 7.47
CA THR A 155 -14.16 -0.51 8.07
C THR A 155 -15.07 0.71 8.09
N ALA A 156 -16.18 0.56 7.40
CA ALA A 156 -17.12 1.59 6.98
C ALA A 156 -17.27 2.78 7.96
N GLN A 157 -16.77 3.97 7.59
CA GLN A 157 -17.75 5.04 7.40
C GLN A 157 -18.68 4.48 6.33
N GLY A 158 -19.99 4.37 6.60
CA GLY A 158 -20.98 3.67 5.79
C GLY A 158 -20.92 3.96 4.28
N PRO A 159 -21.90 3.51 3.50
CA PRO A 159 -22.23 4.25 2.29
C PRO A 159 -22.70 5.64 2.76
N GLY A 160 -21.76 6.52 3.13
CA GLY A 160 -21.91 7.93 2.93
C GLY A 160 -22.29 7.99 1.47
N THR A 161 -23.51 8.43 1.24
CA THR A 161 -24.03 8.86 -0.03
C THR A 161 -23.03 9.86 -0.60
N ALA A 162 -21.91 9.37 -1.14
CA ALA A 162 -21.18 10.06 -2.16
C ALA A 162 -22.19 10.07 -3.31
N GLY A 163 -23.04 11.10 -3.28
CA GLY A 163 -24.08 11.30 -4.26
C GLY A 163 -23.41 11.11 -5.59
N LEU A 164 -23.85 10.08 -6.33
CA LEU A 164 -23.46 9.95 -7.72
C LEU A 164 -23.79 11.32 -8.34
N PRO A 165 -22.84 11.95 -9.06
CA PRO A 165 -23.16 13.18 -9.75
C PRO A 165 -24.43 12.92 -10.57
N PRO A 166 -25.42 13.82 -10.52
CA PRO A 166 -26.70 13.59 -11.20
C PRO A 166 -26.39 13.22 -12.64
N LEU A 167 -26.95 12.12 -13.11
CA LEU A 167 -26.89 11.78 -14.52
C LEU A 167 -27.49 12.97 -15.28
N PRO A 168 -26.85 13.43 -16.38
CA PRO A 168 -27.44 14.47 -17.21
C PRO A 168 -28.81 13.98 -17.64
N SER A 169 -29.85 14.74 -17.29
CA SER A 169 -31.22 14.48 -17.75
C SER A 169 -31.28 14.62 -19.27
N ASP A 170 -32.14 13.85 -19.95
CA ASP A 170 -32.28 13.86 -21.42
C ASP A 170 -32.54 15.26 -22.01
N THR A 171 -32.98 16.21 -21.19
CA THR A 171 -33.08 17.64 -21.53
C THR A 171 -31.74 18.33 -21.82
N ALA A 172 -30.61 17.76 -21.42
CA ALA A 172 -29.27 18.32 -21.67
C ALA A 172 -28.64 17.82 -22.99
N LEU A 173 -29.21 16.79 -23.62
CA LEU A 173 -28.72 16.19 -24.88
C LEU A 173 -29.63 16.49 -26.08
N GLY A 174 -30.67 17.29 -25.90
CA GLY A 174 -31.62 17.66 -26.94
C GLY A 174 -31.99 19.14 -26.92
N ALA A 175 -31.14 19.97 -27.52
CA ALA A 175 -31.48 21.28 -28.09
C ALA A 175 -30.53 21.59 -29.25
#